data_AF-A0A1V5TQQ4-F1
#
_entry.id   AF-A0A1V5TQQ4-F1
#
_cell.length_a   1.000
_cell.length_b   1.000
_cell.length_c   1.000
_cell.angle_alpha   90.00
_cell.angle_beta   90.00
_cell.angle_gamma   90.00
#
_symmetry.space_group_name_H-M   'P 1'
#
loop_
_entity.id
_entity.type
_entity.pdbx_description
1 polymer ?
#
loop_
_entity_poly.entity_id
_entity_poly.type
_entity_poly.pdbx_seq_one_letter_code
_entity_poly.pdbx_strand_id
1 'polypeptide(L)'
;MKIKGSIKKAQKDRKWLPGKAGQEEMVGFGLIIVIVAIIFIVLISLYIKKPTEELSDYEIDSFIQSALQYTTTCEDASGNQTLQKVIGKCQDNELCAYRNMNPCIILNATIKNMIKESWGNVGTEGQIRGYNFIINVTERTSEEEIQFLNIKNGVATNEYRGSGQTLPYSRGNIYVSFYVYY
;
A
#
# COMPACT_ATOMS: atom_id res chain seq x y z
N MET A 1 84.46 56.69 -43.04
CA MET A 1 83.18 56.12 -43.51
C MET A 1 83.04 54.73 -42.90
N LYS A 2 82.20 54.55 -41.86
CA LYS A 2 82.05 53.29 -41.11
C LYS A 2 80.56 52.93 -41.09
N ILE A 3 80.21 51.82 -41.73
CA ILE A 3 78.85 51.28 -41.78
C ILE A 3 78.58 50.61 -40.42
N LYS A 4 77.59 51.10 -39.66
CA LYS A 4 76.99 50.35 -38.55
C LYS A 4 75.56 49.99 -38.94
N GLY A 5 75.41 48.79 -39.52
CA GLY A 5 74.11 48.16 -39.72
C GLY A 5 73.56 47.73 -38.36
N SER A 6 72.38 48.24 -38.01
CA SER A 6 71.65 47.82 -36.81
C SER A 6 70.78 46.63 -37.17
N ILE A 7 71.19 45.44 -36.73
CA ILE A 7 70.40 44.20 -36.88
C ILE A 7 69.33 44.22 -35.77
N LYS A 8 68.09 44.58 -36.12
CA LYS A 8 66.92 44.30 -35.27
C LYS A 8 66.66 42.79 -35.30
N LYS A 9 67.01 42.07 -34.24
CA LYS A 9 66.55 40.69 -34.04
C LYS A 9 65.06 40.72 -33.69
N ALA A 10 64.23 40.18 -34.58
CA ALA A 10 62.82 39.96 -34.33
C ALA A 10 62.65 38.89 -33.25
N GLN A 11 62.09 39.29 -32.11
CA GLN A 11 61.66 38.38 -31.06
C GLN A 11 60.37 37.70 -31.53
N LYS A 12 60.47 36.40 -31.85
CA LYS A 12 59.33 35.58 -32.28
C LYS A 12 58.59 35.09 -31.04
N ASP A 13 57.51 35.76 -30.67
CA ASP A 13 56.61 35.33 -29.60
C ASP A 13 56.00 33.97 -29.95
N ARG A 14 56.43 32.90 -29.25
CA ARG A 14 55.75 31.60 -29.33
C ARG A 14 54.48 31.69 -28.51
N LYS A 15 53.36 31.95 -29.20
CA LYS A 15 52.01 31.83 -28.64
C LYS A 15 51.77 30.36 -28.27
N TRP A 16 51.74 30.05 -26.98
CA TRP A 16 51.38 28.73 -26.46
C TRP A 16 49.88 28.52 -26.71
N LEU A 17 49.52 27.63 -27.64
CA LEU A 17 48.14 27.20 -27.83
C LEU A 17 47.87 26.12 -26.75
N PRO A 18 47.01 26.38 -25.74
CA PRO A 18 46.67 25.35 -24.77
C PRO A 18 46.07 24.14 -25.51
N GLY A 19 46.57 22.95 -25.16
CA GLY A 19 46.35 21.72 -25.90
C GLY A 19 44.89 21.30 -25.96
N LYS A 20 44.37 21.14 -27.18
CA LYS A 20 43.02 20.63 -27.47
C LYS A 20 42.71 19.28 -26.81
N ALA A 21 43.72 18.43 -26.62
CA ALA A 21 43.56 17.09 -26.04
C ALA A 21 43.00 17.11 -24.60
N GLY A 22 43.44 18.05 -23.75
CA GLY A 22 42.94 18.14 -22.37
C GLY A 22 41.49 18.64 -22.29
N GLN A 23 41.05 19.42 -23.29
CA GLN A 23 39.65 19.85 -23.38
C GLN A 23 38.74 18.70 -23.86
N GLU A 24 39.23 17.85 -24.76
CA GLU A 24 38.47 16.68 -25.24
C GLU A 24 38.19 15.67 -24.13
N GLU A 25 39.14 15.41 -23.22
CA GLU A 25 38.93 14.52 -22.08
C GLU A 25 37.93 15.09 -21.05
N MET A 26 37.98 16.39 -20.77
CA MET A 26 37.02 17.04 -19.87
C MET A 26 35.59 17.02 -20.43
N VAL A 27 35.44 17.17 -21.75
CA VAL A 27 34.14 17.08 -22.43
C VAL A 27 33.61 15.64 -22.40
N GLY A 28 34.49 14.65 -22.59
CA GLY A 28 34.14 13.23 -22.49
C GLY A 28 33.60 12.87 -21.10
N PHE A 29 34.27 13.33 -20.04
CA PHE A 29 33.81 13.11 -18.66
C PHE A 29 32.47 13.81 -18.38
N GLY A 30 32.29 15.05 -18.86
CA GLY A 30 31.03 15.78 -18.74
C GLY A 30 29.86 15.06 -19.39
N LEU A 31 30.06 14.49 -20.58
CA LEU A 31 29.03 13.72 -21.29
C LEU A 31 28.58 12.50 -20.49
N ILE A 32 29.53 11.77 -19.88
CA ILE A 32 29.24 10.58 -19.07
C ILE A 32 28.40 10.96 -17.85
N ILE A 33 28.75 12.05 -17.15
CA ILE A 33 27.98 12.53 -15.98
C ILE A 33 26.53 12.82 -16.36
N VAL A 34 26.30 13.50 -17.50
CA VAL A 34 24.95 13.83 -17.96
C VAL A 34 24.14 12.55 -18.26
N ILE A 35 24.75 11.58 -18.93
CA ILE A 35 24.10 10.29 -19.21
C ILE A 35 23.72 9.57 -17.92
N VAL A 36 24.65 9.50 -16.95
CA VAL A 36 24.41 8.85 -15.66
C VAL A 36 23.30 9.57 -14.89
N ALA A 37 23.27 10.91 -14.89
CA ALA A 37 22.22 11.69 -14.23
C ALA A 37 20.83 11.41 -14.82
N ILE A 38 20.71 11.28 -16.15
CA ILE A 38 19.45 10.92 -16.81
C ILE A 38 19.01 9.52 -16.39
N ILE A 39 19.92 8.55 -16.37
CA ILE A 39 19.63 7.17 -15.93
C ILE A 39 19.12 7.17 -14.49
N PHE A 40 19.75 7.92 -13.59
CA PHE A 40 19.31 8.04 -12.20
C PHE A 40 17.90 8.63 -12.09
N ILE A 41 17.58 9.69 -12.83
CA ILE A 41 16.24 10.29 -12.81
C ILE A 41 15.18 9.27 -13.26
N VAL A 42 15.46 8.49 -14.31
CA VAL A 42 14.55 7.44 -14.78
C VAL A 42 14.37 6.36 -13.71
N LEU A 43 15.46 5.87 -13.12
CA LEU A 43 15.39 4.84 -12.07
C LEU A 43 14.64 5.33 -10.82
N ILE A 44 14.86 6.56 -10.38
CA ILE A 44 14.14 7.17 -9.25
C ILE A 44 12.65 7.30 -9.58
N SER A 45 12.32 7.73 -10.80
CA SER A 45 10.94 7.84 -11.26
C SER A 45 10.22 6.50 -11.30
N LEU A 46 10.94 5.40 -11.56
CA LEU A 46 10.41 4.05 -11.50
C LEU A 46 10.31 3.53 -10.06
N TYR A 47 11.26 3.89 -9.20
CA TYR A 47 11.29 3.47 -7.80
C TYR A 47 10.16 4.11 -6.97
N ILE A 48 9.89 5.41 -7.14
CA ILE A 48 8.83 6.14 -6.43
C ILE A 48 7.43 5.62 -6.81
N LYS A 49 7.27 5.02 -7.99
CA LYS A 49 5.98 4.51 -8.47
C LYS A 49 5.57 3.16 -7.87
N LYS A 50 6.39 2.54 -7.01
CA LYS A 50 5.93 1.32 -6.35
C LYS A 50 4.83 1.69 -5.36
N PRO A 51 3.61 1.16 -5.50
CA PRO A 51 2.65 1.24 -4.41
C PRO A 51 3.33 0.64 -3.19
N THR A 52 3.17 1.28 -2.04
CA THR A 52 3.51 0.69 -0.75
C THR A 52 2.91 -0.71 -0.76
N GLU A 53 3.78 -1.73 -0.77
CA GLU A 53 3.33 -3.12 -0.64
C GLU A 53 2.44 -3.18 0.59
N GLU A 54 1.34 -3.94 0.53
CA GLU A 54 0.51 -4.22 1.70
C GLU A 54 1.44 -4.76 2.78
N LEU A 55 1.88 -3.87 3.67
CA LEU A 55 2.63 -4.24 4.85
C LEU A 55 1.60 -4.93 5.72
N SER A 56 1.54 -6.26 5.56
CA SER A 56 0.80 -7.17 6.43
C SER A 56 1.13 -6.80 7.86
N ASP A 57 0.25 -6.04 8.50
CA ASP A 57 0.48 -5.56 9.85
C ASP A 57 0.02 -6.65 10.83
N TYR A 58 0.94 -7.07 11.71
CA TYR A 58 0.69 -8.11 12.69
C TYR A 58 -0.45 -7.75 13.65
N GLU A 59 -0.62 -6.48 14.00
CA GLU A 59 -1.70 -6.00 14.85
C GLU A 59 -3.06 -6.13 14.14
N ILE A 60 -3.11 -5.75 12.86
CA ILE A 60 -4.31 -5.88 12.03
C ILE A 60 -4.65 -7.36 11.79
N ASP A 61 -3.66 -8.18 11.47
CA ASP A 61 -3.84 -9.62 11.31
C ASP A 61 -4.37 -10.26 12.59
N SER A 62 -3.74 -9.97 13.73
CA SER A 62 -4.16 -10.47 15.04
C SER A 62 -5.56 -10.00 15.41
N PHE A 63 -5.92 -8.76 15.03
CA PHE A 63 -7.28 -8.24 15.19
C PHE A 63 -8.28 -9.04 14.35
N ILE A 64 -8.03 -9.28 13.06
CA ILE A 64 -8.91 -10.09 12.20
C ILE A 64 -9.08 -11.49 12.78
N GLN A 65 -7.98 -12.16 13.15
CA GLN A 65 -7.98 -13.50 13.73
C GLN A 65 -8.83 -13.57 15.01
N SER A 66 -8.63 -12.62 15.91
CA SER A 66 -9.38 -12.53 17.17
C SER A 66 -10.84 -12.18 16.93
N ALA A 67 -11.10 -11.30 15.95
CA ALA A 67 -12.44 -10.85 15.63
C ALA A 67 -13.31 -11.98 15.09
N LEU A 68 -12.73 -12.84 14.24
CA LEU A 68 -13.41 -14.01 13.69
C LEU A 68 -13.83 -15.03 14.76
N GLN A 69 -13.07 -15.13 15.85
CA GLN A 69 -13.40 -15.99 16.99
C GLN A 69 -14.32 -15.31 18.03
N TYR A 70 -14.63 -14.03 17.86
CA TYR A 70 -15.50 -13.31 18.77
C TYR A 70 -16.92 -13.89 18.78
N THR A 71 -17.50 -14.03 19.97
CA THR A 71 -18.84 -14.58 20.16
C THR A 71 -19.90 -13.50 19.92
N THR A 72 -20.82 -13.75 18.99
CA THR A 72 -21.88 -12.81 18.63
C THR A 72 -23.16 -13.06 19.43
N THR A 73 -24.17 -12.21 19.24
CA THR A 73 -25.52 -12.42 19.77
C THR A 73 -26.38 -13.34 18.90
N CYS A 74 -25.85 -13.85 17.78
CA CYS A 74 -26.54 -14.86 16.97
C CYS A 74 -26.48 -16.21 17.70
N GLU A 75 -27.62 -16.69 18.15
CA GLU A 75 -27.72 -17.91 18.96
C GLU A 75 -28.38 -19.04 18.17
N ASP A 76 -27.78 -20.22 18.23
CA ASP A 76 -28.32 -21.48 17.72
C ASP A 76 -28.54 -22.48 18.88
N ALA A 77 -29.04 -23.69 18.59
CA ALA A 77 -29.22 -24.75 19.59
C ALA A 77 -27.95 -25.10 20.40
N SER A 78 -26.76 -24.78 19.88
CA SER A 78 -25.46 -24.97 20.55
C SER A 78 -24.98 -23.76 21.35
N GLY A 79 -25.79 -22.69 21.43
CA GLY A 79 -25.46 -21.41 22.06
C GLY A 79 -25.05 -20.33 21.06
N ASN A 80 -24.37 -19.30 21.58
CA ASN A 80 -23.91 -18.17 20.78
C ASN A 80 -22.85 -18.58 19.75
N GLN A 81 -23.00 -18.07 18.53
CA GLN A 81 -22.13 -18.39 17.40
C GLN A 81 -21.00 -17.38 17.26
N THR A 82 -19.83 -17.86 16.82
CA THR A 82 -18.69 -17.01 16.49
C THR A 82 -18.94 -16.16 15.25
N LEU A 83 -18.25 -15.03 15.14
CA LEU A 83 -18.37 -14.12 14.00
C LEU A 83 -18.11 -14.86 12.68
N GLN A 84 -17.10 -15.73 12.64
CA GLN A 84 -16.80 -16.58 11.49
C GLN A 84 -18.02 -17.40 11.02
N LYS A 85 -18.74 -18.04 11.93
CA LYS A 85 -19.94 -18.82 11.59
C LYS A 85 -21.10 -17.93 11.15
N VAL A 86 -21.24 -16.76 11.76
CA VAL A 86 -22.27 -15.77 11.40
C VAL A 86 -22.05 -15.24 9.98
N ILE A 87 -20.79 -15.06 9.54
CA ILE A 87 -20.49 -14.70 8.13
C ILE A 87 -21.04 -15.76 7.18
N GLY A 88 -20.76 -17.04 7.46
CA GLY A 88 -21.28 -18.16 6.66
C GLY A 88 -22.82 -18.18 6.60
N LYS A 89 -23.48 -18.08 7.76
CA LYS A 89 -24.95 -18.02 7.81
C LYS A 89 -25.56 -16.84 7.06
N CYS A 90 -24.93 -15.67 7.16
CA CYS A 90 -25.35 -14.49 6.42
C CYS A 90 -25.23 -14.70 4.90
N GLN A 91 -24.16 -15.36 4.44
CA GLN A 91 -24.00 -15.72 3.02
C GLN A 91 -25.07 -16.73 2.58
N ASP A 92 -25.36 -17.72 3.42
CA ASP A 92 -26.36 -18.75 3.16
C ASP A 92 -27.81 -18.25 3.26
N ASN A 93 -28.04 -17.01 3.70
CA ASN A 93 -29.35 -16.48 4.08
C ASN A 93 -30.07 -17.32 5.16
N GLU A 94 -29.31 -18.01 6.01
CA GLU A 94 -29.86 -18.72 7.17
C GLU A 94 -30.21 -17.74 8.28
N LEU A 95 -31.25 -18.04 9.06
CA LEU A 95 -31.58 -17.27 10.26
C LEU A 95 -30.82 -17.81 11.48
N CYS A 96 -30.57 -16.95 12.46
CA CYS A 96 -30.20 -17.41 13.80
C CYS A 96 -31.40 -18.16 14.39
N ALA A 97 -31.17 -19.35 14.97
CA ALA A 97 -32.28 -20.21 15.41
C ALA A 97 -33.17 -19.55 16.47
N TYR A 98 -32.59 -18.72 17.33
CA TYR A 98 -33.33 -17.98 18.35
C TYR A 98 -33.69 -16.57 17.86
N ARG A 99 -34.97 -16.20 18.08
CA ARG A 99 -35.55 -14.88 17.79
C ARG A 99 -35.61 -14.50 16.30
N ASN A 100 -35.32 -15.43 15.37
CA ASN A 100 -35.36 -15.21 13.92
C ASN A 100 -34.60 -13.95 13.48
N MET A 101 -33.48 -13.66 14.14
CA MET A 101 -32.68 -12.50 13.78
C MET A 101 -31.88 -12.77 12.51
N ASN A 102 -31.75 -11.74 11.68
CA ASN A 102 -30.94 -11.78 10.49
C ASN A 102 -29.45 -11.72 10.87
N PRO A 103 -28.63 -12.75 10.55
CA PRO A 103 -27.21 -12.78 10.92
C PRO A 103 -26.41 -11.65 10.27
N CYS A 104 -26.80 -11.16 9.10
CA CYS A 104 -26.13 -10.04 8.43
C CYS A 104 -26.25 -8.72 9.18
N ILE A 105 -27.39 -8.50 9.84
CA ILE A 105 -27.60 -7.32 10.68
C ILE A 105 -26.70 -7.41 11.92
N ILE A 106 -26.66 -8.58 12.55
CA ILE A 106 -25.79 -8.86 13.71
C ILE A 106 -24.33 -8.69 13.31
N LEU A 107 -23.90 -9.30 12.20
CA LEU A 107 -22.55 -9.21 11.66
C LEU A 107 -22.09 -7.76 11.49
N ASN A 108 -22.91 -6.95 10.81
CA ASN A 108 -22.61 -5.53 10.56
C ASN A 108 -22.47 -4.74 11.86
N ALA A 109 -23.42 -4.92 12.79
CA ALA A 109 -23.41 -4.24 14.08
C ALA A 109 -22.22 -4.68 14.95
N THR A 110 -21.94 -5.98 15.01
CA THR A 110 -20.83 -6.54 15.79
C THR A 110 -19.48 -6.03 15.27
N ILE A 111 -19.21 -6.11 13.96
CA ILE A 111 -17.95 -5.61 13.39
C ILE A 111 -17.78 -4.11 13.65
N LYS A 112 -18.83 -3.31 13.42
CA LYS A 112 -18.79 -1.86 13.69
C LYS A 112 -18.44 -1.54 15.14
N ASN A 113 -19.06 -2.24 16.09
CA ASN A 113 -18.77 -2.06 17.50
C ASN A 113 -17.33 -2.48 17.83
N MET A 114 -16.87 -3.62 17.33
CA MET A 114 -15.51 -4.09 17.57
C MET A 114 -14.45 -3.13 17.04
N ILE A 115 -14.61 -2.63 15.81
CA ILE A 115 -13.68 -1.66 15.23
C ILE A 115 -13.68 -0.36 16.06
N LYS A 116 -14.86 0.11 16.47
CA LYS A 116 -14.98 1.32 17.29
C LYS A 116 -14.30 1.18 18.66
N GLU A 117 -14.47 0.04 19.32
CA GLU A 117 -13.87 -0.20 20.66
C GLU A 117 -12.36 -0.46 20.58
N SER A 118 -11.87 -1.11 19.51
CA SER A 118 -10.44 -1.44 19.37
C SER A 118 -9.60 -0.32 18.75
N TRP A 119 -10.14 0.35 17.73
CA TRP A 119 -9.41 1.37 16.94
C TRP A 119 -9.87 2.80 17.23
N GLY A 120 -10.87 2.96 18.10
CA GLY A 120 -11.34 4.26 18.56
C GLY A 120 -12.12 5.05 17.51
N ASN A 121 -12.26 6.36 17.78
CA ASN A 121 -12.98 7.26 16.89
C ASN A 121 -12.09 7.74 15.75
N VAL A 122 -12.59 7.57 14.54
CA VAL A 122 -11.99 8.10 13.31
C VAL A 122 -12.23 9.60 13.23
N GLY A 123 -11.20 10.39 12.91
CA GLY A 123 -11.38 11.84 12.77
C GLY A 123 -10.11 12.67 12.66
N THR A 124 -10.28 13.99 12.77
CA THR A 124 -9.21 14.98 12.59
C THR A 124 -8.24 15.04 13.78
N GLU A 125 -8.72 14.70 14.98
CA GLU A 125 -7.95 14.78 16.23
C GLU A 125 -7.20 13.49 16.57
N GLY A 126 -7.54 12.37 15.91
CA GLY A 126 -6.89 11.07 16.09
C GLY A 126 -5.78 10.80 15.07
N GLN A 127 -4.92 9.82 15.37
CA GLN A 127 -3.94 9.30 14.42
C GLN A 127 -4.59 8.54 13.26
N ILE A 128 -5.78 7.96 13.48
CA ILE A 128 -6.51 7.20 12.47
C ILE A 128 -7.46 8.12 11.70
N ARG A 129 -7.25 8.22 10.39
CA ARG A 129 -8.04 9.02 9.44
C ARG A 129 -9.21 8.26 8.86
N GLY A 130 -9.10 6.94 8.77
CA GLY A 130 -10.15 6.09 8.23
C GLY A 130 -9.88 4.62 8.44
N TYR A 131 -10.89 3.80 8.13
CA TYR A 131 -10.72 2.37 8.01
C TYR A 131 -11.65 1.80 6.93
N ASN A 132 -11.34 0.59 6.47
CA ASN A 132 -12.14 -0.19 5.54
C ASN A 132 -12.04 -1.67 5.88
N PHE A 133 -13.16 -2.27 6.30
CA PHE A 133 -13.29 -3.70 6.57
C PHE A 133 -14.13 -4.33 5.47
N ILE A 134 -13.54 -5.28 4.76
CA ILE A 134 -14.12 -5.90 3.56
C ILE A 134 -14.24 -7.40 3.80
N ILE A 135 -15.38 -7.95 3.40
CA ILE A 135 -15.60 -9.38 3.27
C ILE A 135 -15.94 -9.66 1.82
N ASN A 136 -15.16 -10.52 1.20
CA ASN A 136 -15.34 -11.00 -0.15
C ASN A 136 -15.59 -12.50 -0.14
N VAL A 137 -16.35 -12.98 -1.12
CA VAL A 137 -16.69 -14.39 -1.27
C VAL A 137 -16.31 -14.85 -2.67
N THR A 138 -15.60 -15.96 -2.74
CA THR A 138 -15.29 -16.65 -4.00
C THR A 138 -15.98 -18.00 -3.96
N GLU A 139 -16.87 -18.27 -4.91
CA GLU A 139 -17.58 -19.55 -5.00
C GLU A 139 -16.71 -20.63 -5.64
N ARG A 140 -16.95 -21.92 -5.36
CA ARG A 140 -16.14 -23.00 -5.99
C ARG A 140 -16.29 -23.07 -7.51
N THR A 141 -17.42 -22.61 -8.03
CA THR A 141 -17.79 -22.71 -9.44
C THR A 141 -17.37 -21.47 -10.24
N SER A 142 -16.87 -20.42 -9.58
CA SER A 142 -16.49 -19.16 -10.21
C SER A 142 -15.21 -18.62 -9.57
N GLU A 143 -14.25 -18.20 -10.39
CA GLU A 143 -13.06 -17.49 -9.89
C GLU A 143 -13.35 -16.02 -9.56
N GLU A 144 -14.59 -15.55 -9.80
CA GLU A 144 -14.98 -14.17 -9.49
C GLU A 144 -15.12 -13.95 -7.99
N GLU A 145 -14.49 -12.88 -7.52
CA GLU A 145 -14.57 -12.41 -6.14
C GLU A 145 -15.75 -11.44 -6.00
N ILE A 146 -16.74 -11.82 -5.19
CA ILE A 146 -17.96 -11.03 -4.96
C ILE A 146 -17.80 -10.28 -3.64
N GLN A 147 -17.85 -8.95 -3.69
CA GLN A 147 -17.83 -8.13 -2.48
C GLN A 147 -19.14 -8.28 -1.71
N PHE A 148 -19.06 -8.95 -0.56
CA PHE A 148 -20.22 -9.31 0.25
C PHE A 148 -20.55 -8.24 1.29
N LEU A 149 -19.53 -7.71 1.97
CA LEU A 149 -19.69 -6.67 2.98
C LEU A 149 -18.55 -5.67 2.86
N ASN A 150 -18.88 -4.40 3.00
CA ASN A 150 -17.90 -3.32 3.06
C ASN A 150 -18.33 -2.32 4.14
N ILE A 151 -17.56 -2.25 5.22
CA ILE A 151 -17.76 -1.32 6.33
C ILE A 151 -16.58 -0.34 6.31
N LYS A 152 -16.86 0.89 5.92
CA LYS A 152 -15.88 1.98 5.86
C LYS A 152 -16.29 3.16 6.72
N ASN A 153 -15.29 3.87 7.24
CA ASN A 153 -15.48 5.15 7.92
C ASN A 153 -14.24 6.04 7.73
N GLY A 154 -14.44 7.36 7.68
CA GLY A 154 -13.37 8.34 7.50
C GLY A 154 -12.82 8.46 6.08
N VAL A 155 -11.56 8.85 5.98
CA VAL A 155 -10.86 9.19 4.73
C VAL A 155 -9.77 8.17 4.44
N ALA A 156 -9.74 7.67 3.19
CA ALA A 156 -8.65 6.85 2.71
C ALA A 156 -7.45 7.74 2.33
N THR A 157 -6.31 7.46 2.94
CA THR A 157 -5.03 8.15 2.67
C THR A 157 -4.05 7.19 1.98
N ASN A 158 -2.91 7.72 1.53
CA ASN A 158 -1.84 6.89 0.94
C ASN A 158 -1.01 6.18 2.02
N GLU A 159 -1.14 6.58 3.29
CA GLU A 159 -0.50 5.93 4.43
C GLU A 159 -1.51 5.00 5.10
N TYR A 160 -1.41 3.72 4.78
CA TYR A 160 -2.30 2.72 5.34
C TYR A 160 -1.57 1.45 5.71
N ARG A 161 -2.17 0.71 6.62
CA ARG A 161 -1.77 -0.65 6.98
C ARG A 161 -2.95 -1.57 6.77
N GLY A 162 -2.68 -2.81 6.40
CA GLY A 162 -3.75 -3.78 6.19
C GLY A 162 -3.28 -5.20 6.38
N SER A 163 -4.26 -6.09 6.56
CA SER A 163 -4.05 -7.53 6.47
C SER A 163 -5.34 -8.18 5.99
N GLY A 164 -5.25 -9.44 5.59
CA GLY A 164 -6.41 -10.23 5.24
C GLY A 164 -6.20 -11.72 5.49
N GLN A 165 -7.30 -12.42 5.69
CA GLN A 165 -7.33 -13.84 5.98
C GLN A 165 -8.38 -14.54 5.13
N THR A 166 -8.01 -15.71 4.63
CA THR A 166 -8.91 -16.59 3.89
C THR A 166 -9.46 -17.66 4.81
N LEU A 167 -10.77 -17.81 4.80
CA LEU A 167 -11.49 -18.81 5.58
C LEU A 167 -12.17 -19.80 4.64
N PRO A 168 -12.06 -21.11 4.91
CA PRO A 168 -12.80 -22.10 4.16
C PRO A 168 -14.30 -21.96 4.45
N TYR A 169 -15.10 -22.07 3.40
CA TYR A 169 -16.55 -21.98 3.46
C TYR A 169 -17.22 -23.11 2.66
N SER A 170 -18.45 -23.47 3.01
CA SER A 170 -19.12 -24.66 2.48
C SER A 170 -19.27 -24.64 0.95
N ARG A 171 -19.43 -23.45 0.36
CA ARG A 171 -19.59 -23.21 -1.09
C ARG A 171 -18.37 -22.56 -1.76
N GLY A 172 -17.26 -22.36 -1.04
CA GLY A 172 -16.12 -21.62 -1.57
C GLY A 172 -15.14 -21.14 -0.51
N ASN A 173 -14.60 -19.95 -0.69
CA ASN A 173 -13.73 -19.28 0.27
C ASN A 173 -14.30 -17.90 0.61
N ILE A 174 -14.10 -17.49 1.86
CA ILE A 174 -14.40 -16.14 2.31
C ILE A 174 -13.06 -15.46 2.57
N TYR A 175 -12.81 -14.33 1.91
CA TYR A 175 -11.65 -13.49 2.18
C TYR A 175 -12.08 -12.29 3.02
N VAL A 176 -11.46 -12.12 4.18
CA VAL A 176 -11.72 -11.02 5.10
C VAL A 176 -10.50 -10.15 5.15
N SER A 177 -10.63 -8.86 4.83
CA SER A 177 -9.53 -7.89 4.90
C SER A 177 -9.91 -6.66 5.71
N PHE A 178 -8.91 -6.09 6.37
CA PHE A 178 -9.06 -4.86 7.12
C PHE A 178 -7.91 -3.92 6.80
N TYR A 179 -8.25 -2.66 6.52
CA TYR A 179 -7.33 -1.59 6.21
C TYR A 179 -7.57 -0.41 7.15
N VAL A 180 -6.51 0.15 7.69
CA VAL A 180 -6.52 1.34 8.56
C VAL A 180 -5.66 2.42 7.91
N TYR A 181 -6.21 3.63 7.81
CA TYR A 181 -5.60 4.79 7.14
C TYR A 181 -5.19 5.85 8.18
N TYR A 182 -4.03 6.47 7.99
CA TYR A 182 -3.38 7.44 8.89
C TYR A 182 -3.11 8.80 8.20
#